data_AF-A0A4W5LVZ9-F1
#
_entry.id   AF-A0A4W5LVZ9-F1
#
_cell.length_a   1.000
_cell.length_b   1.000
_cell.length_c   1.000
_cell.angle_alpha   90.00
_cell.angle_beta   90.00
_cell.angle_gamma   90.00
#
_symmetry.space_group_name_H-M   'P 1'
#
loop_
_entity.id
_entity.type
_entity.pdbx_description
1 polymer ?
#
loop_
_entity_poly.entity_id
_entity_poly.type
_entity_poly.pdbx_seq_one_letter_code
_entity_poly.pdbx_strand_id
1 'polypeptide(L)'
;MKQLDHVANQIAAGEVVQRPASVVKELLENAVDAKATDIKLIIKDAGKSLIQVIDNGSGMNVTDARMCFERHATSKIRQAEDLFSLHTKGFRGEALASIAAIAHMEMKTKLEQEELGTHIIIE
;
A
#
# COMPACT_ATOMS: atom_id res chain seq x y z
N MET A 1 20.24 -2.40 -22.42
CA MET A 1 19.26 -1.36 -22.03
C MET A 1 18.34 -1.75 -20.86
N LYS A 2 18.15 -3.04 -20.51
CA LYS A 2 17.28 -3.48 -19.39
C LYS A 2 17.89 -3.43 -17.97
N GLN A 3 19.17 -3.08 -17.84
CA GLN A 3 19.91 -3.20 -16.57
C GLN A 3 19.93 -1.90 -15.75
N LEU A 4 19.67 -0.75 -16.38
CA LEU A 4 19.68 0.56 -15.73
C LEU A 4 18.38 0.82 -14.94
N ASP A 5 17.24 0.30 -15.43
CA ASP A 5 15.94 0.50 -14.77
C ASP A 5 15.85 -0.21 -13.42
N HIS A 6 16.52 -1.35 -13.24
CA HIS A 6 16.54 -2.04 -11.95
C HIS A 6 17.36 -1.30 -10.90
N VAL A 7 18.51 -0.74 -11.29
CA VAL A 7 19.39 0.02 -10.38
C VAL A 7 18.78 1.38 -10.07
N ALA A 8 18.20 2.07 -11.06
CA ALA A 8 17.48 3.33 -10.85
C ALA A 8 16.28 3.14 -9.91
N ASN A 9 15.52 2.04 -10.06
CA ASN A 9 14.43 1.70 -9.14
C ASN A 9 14.93 1.41 -7.72
N GLN A 10 16.11 0.78 -7.55
CA GLN A 10 16.69 0.54 -6.23
C GLN A 10 17.20 1.83 -5.57
N ILE A 11 17.74 2.77 -6.34
CA ILE A 11 18.20 4.07 -5.83
C ILE A 11 17.00 4.95 -5.44
N ALA A 12 15.95 5.02 -6.27
CA ALA A 12 14.74 5.79 -5.97
C ALA A 12 13.93 5.21 -4.80
N ALA A 13 13.84 3.88 -4.68
CA ALA A 13 13.25 3.22 -3.52
C ALA A 13 14.05 3.48 -2.22
N GLY A 14 15.37 3.64 -2.37
CA GLY A 14 16.29 3.95 -1.29
C GLY A 14 16.07 5.31 -0.63
N GLU A 15 15.55 6.34 -1.30
CA GLU A 15 15.34 7.66 -0.67
C GLU A 15 13.91 7.86 -0.15
N VAL A 16 12.91 7.26 -0.79
CA VAL A 16 11.48 7.45 -0.44
C VAL A 16 11.03 6.50 0.69
N VAL A 17 11.63 5.30 0.80
CA VAL A 17 11.23 4.23 1.75
C VAL A 17 12.37 3.86 2.71
N GLN A 18 13.24 4.80 3.08
CA GLN A 18 14.43 4.45 3.87
C GLN A 18 14.19 4.25 5.38
N ARG A 19 12.95 4.41 5.87
CA ARG A 19 12.65 4.30 7.30
C ARG A 19 11.32 3.56 7.52
N PRO A 20 11.25 2.64 8.51
CA PRO A 20 9.99 2.01 8.95
C PRO A 20 8.83 3.00 9.14
N ALA A 21 9.14 4.23 9.58
CA ALA A 21 8.16 5.30 9.73
C ALA A 21 7.45 5.69 8.42
N SER A 22 8.12 5.64 7.27
CA SER A 22 7.49 5.92 5.97
C SER A 22 6.47 4.84 5.62
N VAL A 23 6.80 3.57 5.86
CA VAL A 23 5.85 2.45 5.66
C VAL A 23 4.63 2.62 6.56
N VAL A 24 4.84 2.96 7.84
CA VAL A 24 3.75 3.25 8.78
C VAL A 24 2.87 4.39 8.27
N LYS A 25 3.47 5.51 7.84
CA LYS A 25 2.73 6.67 7.31
C LYS A 25 1.81 6.25 6.16
N GLU A 26 2.33 5.55 5.16
CA GLU A 26 1.56 5.15 3.98
C GLU A 26 0.42 4.17 4.32
N LEU A 27 0.68 3.19 5.19
CA LEU A 27 -0.37 2.25 5.60
C LEU A 27 -1.47 2.93 6.43
N LEU A 28 -1.12 3.89 7.29
CA LEU A 28 -2.10 4.67 8.05
C LEU A 28 -2.90 5.60 7.16
N GLU A 29 -2.28 6.25 6.18
CA GLU A 29 -2.98 7.08 5.19
C GLU A 29 -3.96 6.25 4.35
N ASN A 30 -3.60 5.02 3.98
CA ASN A 30 -4.52 4.09 3.30
C ASN A 30 -5.73 3.73 4.16
N ALA A 31 -5.55 3.47 5.46
CA ALA A 31 -6.65 3.20 6.37
C ALA A 31 -7.60 4.42 6.52
N VAL A 32 -7.03 5.63 6.61
CA VAL A 32 -7.83 6.87 6.64
C VAL A 32 -8.60 7.10 5.34
N ASP A 33 -7.96 6.90 4.19
CA ASP A 33 -8.60 6.99 2.88
C ASP A 33 -9.74 5.95 2.72
N ALA A 34 -9.60 4.78 3.36
CA ALA A 34 -10.64 3.75 3.46
C ALA A 34 -11.76 4.10 4.47
N LYS A 35 -11.74 5.30 5.05
CA LYS A 35 -12.70 5.82 6.03
C LYS A 35 -12.76 5.02 7.33
N ALA A 36 -11.65 4.40 7.73
CA ALA A 36 -11.57 3.73 9.02
C ALA A 36 -11.80 4.71 10.18
N THR A 37 -12.59 4.28 11.17
CA THR A 37 -12.78 5.00 12.45
C THR A 37 -11.86 4.47 13.54
N ASP A 38 -11.40 3.23 13.38
CA ASP A 38 -10.56 2.51 14.32
C ASP A 38 -9.38 1.91 13.57
N ILE A 39 -8.16 2.33 13.95
CA ILE A 39 -6.92 1.88 13.36
C ILE A 39 -5.98 1.43 14.47
N LYS A 40 -5.52 0.18 14.41
CA LYS A 40 -4.54 -0.41 15.32
C LYS A 40 -3.22 -0.57 14.60
N LEU A 41 -2.17 0.03 15.17
CA LEU A 41 -0.79 -0.10 14.71
C LEU A 41 -0.01 -0.99 15.67
N ILE A 42 0.60 -2.05 15.14
CA ILE A 42 1.47 -2.97 15.87
C ILE A 42 2.86 -2.89 15.26
N ILE A 43 3.86 -2.59 16.10
CA ILE A 43 5.27 -2.48 15.70
C ILE A 43 6.11 -3.41 16.57
N LYS A 44 7.01 -4.18 15.95
CA LYS A 44 8.07 -4.94 16.64
C LYS A 44 9.43 -4.49 16.18
N ASP A 45 10.38 -4.43 17.10
CA ASP A 45 11.80 -4.09 16.84
C ASP A 45 11.97 -2.81 16.00
N ALA A 46 11.26 -1.75 16.40
CA ALA A 46 11.22 -0.46 15.69
C ALA A 46 10.81 -0.57 14.20
N GLY A 47 10.01 -1.58 13.87
CA GLY A 47 9.48 -1.84 12.53
C GLY A 47 10.41 -2.66 11.64
N LYS A 48 11.52 -3.18 12.17
CA LYS A 48 12.41 -4.09 11.44
C LYS A 48 11.83 -5.48 11.29
N SER A 49 11.14 -5.97 12.32
CA SER A 49 10.59 -7.33 12.36
C SER A 49 9.12 -7.37 11.96
N LEU A 50 8.34 -6.34 12.32
CA LEU A 50 6.92 -6.26 11.97
C LEU A 50 6.42 -4.81 11.98
N ILE A 51 5.69 -4.47 10.92
CA ILE A 51 4.77 -3.33 10.87
C ILE A 51 3.42 -3.91 10.45
N GLN A 52 2.40 -3.79 11.29
CA GLN A 52 1.06 -4.26 11.00
C GLN A 52 0.05 -3.16 11.29
N VAL A 53 -0.76 -2.83 10.30
CA VAL A 53 -1.90 -1.91 10.40
C VAL A 53 -3.17 -2.73 10.24
N ILE A 54 -4.08 -2.60 11.20
CA ILE A 54 -5.40 -3.23 11.18
C ILE A 54 -6.41 -2.10 11.28
N ASP A 55 -7.30 -2.01 10.30
CA ASP A 55 -8.34 -0.99 10.24
C ASP A 55 -9.71 -1.61 10.04
N ASN A 56 -10.75 -0.83 10.34
CA ASN A 56 -12.16 -1.16 10.06
C ASN A 56 -12.72 -0.35 8.88
N GLY A 57 -11.86 0.03 7.93
CA GLY A 57 -12.27 0.74 6.74
C GLY A 57 -13.08 -0.13 5.77
N SER A 58 -13.34 0.42 4.59
CA SER A 58 -14.21 -0.23 3.59
C SER A 58 -13.69 -1.58 3.08
N GLY A 59 -12.39 -1.86 3.20
CA GLY A 59 -11.74 -3.02 2.59
C GLY A 59 -11.62 -2.91 1.06
N MET A 60 -11.18 -4.00 0.44
CA MET A 60 -11.03 -4.15 -1.02
C MET A 60 -11.74 -5.42 -1.51
N ASN A 61 -12.26 -5.40 -2.74
CA ASN A 61 -12.65 -6.63 -3.44
C ASN A 61 -11.39 -7.41 -3.88
N VAL A 62 -11.59 -8.64 -4.35
CA VAL A 62 -10.51 -9.54 -4.82
C VAL A 62 -9.64 -8.89 -5.91
N THR A 63 -10.26 -8.17 -6.84
CA THR A 63 -9.55 -7.54 -7.96
C THR A 63 -8.68 -6.39 -7.47
N ASP A 64 -9.23 -5.46 -6.69
CA ASP A 64 -8.49 -4.32 -6.13
C ASP A 64 -7.37 -4.78 -5.21
N ALA A 65 -7.61 -5.80 -4.38
CA ALA A 65 -6.61 -6.38 -3.49
C ALA A 65 -5.42 -6.99 -4.26
N ARG A 66 -5.66 -7.55 -5.45
CA ARG A 66 -4.57 -8.02 -6.32
C ARG A 66 -3.87 -6.85 -7.01
N MET A 67 -4.65 -5.93 -7.57
CA MET A 67 -4.14 -4.83 -8.38
C MET A 67 -3.35 -3.80 -7.55
N CYS A 68 -3.62 -3.65 -6.26
CA CYS A 68 -2.89 -2.67 -5.43
C CYS A 68 -1.40 -2.97 -5.26
N PHE A 69 -0.94 -4.16 -5.66
CA PHE A 69 0.47 -4.56 -5.68
C PHE A 69 1.13 -4.39 -7.05
N GLU A 70 0.34 -4.14 -8.11
CA GLU A 70 0.85 -3.93 -9.46
C GLU A 70 1.35 -2.49 -9.63
N ARG A 71 2.49 -2.31 -10.30
CA ARG A 71 2.98 -0.97 -10.63
C ARG A 71 2.00 -0.28 -11.58
N HIS A 72 1.72 1.00 -11.34
CA HIS A 72 0.82 1.84 -12.13
C HIS A 72 -0.67 1.46 -12.06
N ALA A 73 -1.08 0.61 -11.11
CA ALA A 73 -2.47 0.27 -10.88
C ALA A 73 -3.04 1.05 -9.70
N THR A 74 -3.79 2.12 -9.98
CA THR A 74 -4.64 2.76 -8.97
C THR A 74 -6.05 2.88 -9.50
N SER A 75 -7.04 2.43 -8.73
CA SER A 75 -8.47 2.62 -9.04
C SER A 75 -8.90 4.09 -8.91
N LYS A 76 -7.99 4.99 -8.46
CA LYS A 76 -8.25 6.40 -8.17
C LYS A 76 -7.85 7.38 -9.30
N ILE A 77 -7.23 6.94 -10.40
CA ILE A 77 -6.83 7.80 -11.55
C ILE A 77 -7.35 7.22 -12.85
N ARG A 78 -7.98 8.04 -13.70
CA ARG A 78 -8.31 7.65 -15.08
C ARG A 78 -7.70 8.57 -16.13
N GLN A 79 -7.36 9.82 -15.80
CA GLN A 79 -6.79 10.80 -16.73
C GLN A 79 -5.63 11.60 -16.09
N ALA A 80 -4.77 12.20 -16.92
CA ALA A 80 -3.58 12.93 -16.44
C ALA A 80 -3.93 14.17 -15.61
N GLU A 81 -5.10 14.77 -15.85
CA GLU A 81 -5.62 15.91 -15.08
C GLU A 81 -6.01 15.50 -13.65
N ASP A 82 -6.33 14.23 -13.40
CA ASP A 82 -6.62 13.73 -12.05
C ASP A 82 -5.40 13.86 -11.15
N LEU A 83 -4.17 13.86 -11.69
CA LEU A 83 -2.93 13.99 -10.93
C LEU A 83 -2.85 15.30 -10.13
N PHE A 84 -3.58 16.33 -10.54
CA PHE A 84 -3.55 17.67 -9.94
C PHE A 84 -4.78 17.99 -9.09
N SER A 85 -5.80 17.13 -9.05
CA SER A 85 -7.12 17.39 -8.42
C SER A 85 -7.36 16.60 -7.13
N LEU A 86 -6.33 15.99 -6.55
CA LEU A 86 -6.52 14.94 -5.55
C LEU A 86 -6.57 15.41 -4.13
N HIS A 87 -7.77 15.23 -3.56
CA HIS A 87 -8.07 15.43 -2.16
C HIS A 87 -7.89 14.17 -1.29
N THR A 88 -7.24 13.10 -1.80
CA THR A 88 -6.94 11.87 -1.04
C THR A 88 -5.45 11.79 -0.71
N LYS A 89 -5.11 11.40 0.52
CA LYS A 89 -3.72 11.50 1.01
C LYS A 89 -2.82 10.40 0.46
N GLY A 90 -3.35 9.23 0.13
CA GLY A 90 -2.61 8.10 -0.44
C GLY A 90 -2.67 8.11 -1.96
N PHE A 91 -1.71 8.78 -2.60
CA PHE A 91 -1.69 8.88 -4.05
C PHE A 91 -0.39 8.37 -4.67
N ARG A 92 -0.48 7.13 -5.20
CA ARG A 92 0.22 6.69 -6.42
C ARG A 92 -0.09 5.24 -6.83
N GLY A 93 -0.82 4.43 -6.05
CA GLY A 93 -0.87 2.99 -6.32
C GLY A 93 0.52 2.33 -6.29
N GLU A 94 1.52 3.06 -5.80
CA GLU A 94 2.92 2.64 -5.75
C GLU A 94 3.33 2.31 -4.31
N ALA A 95 2.60 2.74 -3.29
CA ALA A 95 3.01 2.53 -1.90
C ALA A 95 3.08 1.03 -1.55
N LEU A 96 1.97 0.31 -1.72
CA LEU A 96 1.92 -1.14 -1.44
C LEU A 96 2.84 -1.93 -2.37
N ALA A 97 2.87 -1.58 -3.67
CA ALA A 97 3.80 -2.18 -4.63
C ALA A 97 5.29 -1.93 -4.27
N SER A 98 5.63 -0.74 -3.78
CA SER A 98 7.00 -0.37 -3.39
C SER A 98 7.42 -1.04 -2.09
N ILE A 99 6.51 -1.14 -1.11
CA ILE A 99 6.75 -1.85 0.14
C ILE A 99 6.93 -3.35 -0.15
N ALA A 100 6.05 -3.94 -0.97
CA ALA A 100 6.12 -5.34 -1.35
C ALA A 100 7.38 -5.68 -2.16
N ALA A 101 7.98 -4.72 -2.87
CA ALA A 101 9.22 -4.93 -3.60
C ALA A 101 10.47 -5.09 -2.69
N ILE A 102 10.36 -4.76 -1.39
CA ILE A 102 11.48 -4.79 -0.44
C ILE A 102 11.18 -5.52 0.87
N ALA A 103 9.96 -6.09 1.02
CA ALA A 103 9.52 -6.77 2.22
C ALA A 103 8.47 -7.83 1.90
N HIS A 104 8.47 -8.92 2.68
CA HIS A 104 7.38 -9.89 2.66
C HIS A 104 6.11 -9.24 3.22
N MET A 105 5.01 -9.34 2.48
CA MET A 105 3.75 -8.72 2.87
C MET A 105 2.61 -9.74 2.92
N GLU A 106 1.77 -9.61 3.95
CA GLU A 106 0.50 -10.31 4.09
C GLU A 106 -0.62 -9.27 4.14
N MET A 107 -1.62 -9.39 3.26
CA MET A 107 -2.83 -8.57 3.26
C MET A 107 -4.05 -9.44 3.51
N LYS A 108 -4.87 -9.03 4.49
CA LYS A 108 -6.21 -9.57 4.73
C LYS A 108 -7.20 -8.43 4.62
N THR A 109 -8.18 -8.55 3.74
CA THR A 109 -9.16 -7.50 3.49
C THR A 109 -10.53 -8.10 3.18
N LYS A 110 -11.60 -7.39 3.53
CA LYS A 110 -12.96 -7.86 3.33
C LYS A 110 -13.88 -6.65 3.14
N LEU A 111 -14.73 -6.71 2.12
CA LEU A 111 -15.83 -5.75 1.97
C LEU A 111 -17.00 -6.15 2.89
N GLU A 112 -17.69 -5.17 3.46
CA GLU A 112 -18.79 -5.41 4.42
C GLU A 112 -19.87 -6.35 3.86
N GLN A 113 -20.24 -6.17 2.59
CA GLN A 113 -21.28 -6.96 1.92
C GLN A 113 -20.85 -8.38 1.51
N GLU A 114 -19.57 -8.72 1.61
CA GLU A 114 -19.06 -10.03 1.22
C GLU A 114 -19.13 -11.00 2.42
N GLU A 115 -19.37 -12.28 2.17
CA GLU A 115 -19.32 -13.29 3.24
C GLU A 115 -17.86 -13.59 3.63
N LEU A 116 -16.98 -13.66 2.63
CA LEU A 116 -15.58 -14.04 2.74
C LEU A 116 -14.64 -12.86 2.45
N GLY A 117 -13.47 -12.88 3.11
CA GLY A 117 -12.38 -11.94 2.83
C GLY A 117 -11.38 -12.48 1.81
N THR A 118 -10.54 -11.58 1.31
CA THR A 118 -9.38 -11.89 0.48
C THR A 118 -8.12 -11.93 1.33
N HIS A 119 -7.29 -12.93 1.10
CA HIS A 119 -5.97 -13.08 1.72
C HIS A 119 -4.91 -13.19 0.63
N ILE A 120 -3.92 -12.30 0.66
CA ILE A 120 -2.83 -12.24 -0.31
C ILE A 120 -1.50 -12.25 0.45
N ILE A 121 -0.55 -13.02 -0.07
CA ILE A 121 0.83 -13.08 0.40
C ILE A 121 1.71 -12.69 -0.79
N ILE A 122 2.63 -11.75 -0.57
CA ILE A 122 3.67 -11.34 -1.51
C ILE A 122 5.02 -11.66 -0.89
N GLU A 123 5.84 -12.41 -1.64
CA GLU A 123 7.18 -12.86 -1.22
C GLU A 123 8.31 -12.09 -1.89
#